data_AF-A0AAW1A2A3-F1
#
_entry.id   AF-A0AAW1A2A3-F1
#
_cell.length_a   1.000
_cell.length_b   1.000
_cell.length_c   1.000
_cell.angle_alpha   90.00
_cell.angle_beta   90.00
_cell.angle_gamma   90.00
#
_symmetry.space_group_name_H-M   'P 1'
#
loop_
_entity.id
_entity.type
_entity.pdbx_description
1 polymer ?
#
loop_
_entity_poly.entity_id
_entity_poly.type
_entity_poly.pdbx_seq_one_letter_code
_entity_poly.pdbx_strand_id
1 'polypeptide(L)'
;MGITCINTKFSEIIMDKNTEEEQANLKDEQQFLISVEDTLDTVKRSIHKFITDVPQALANSGLDLDLGKLNIENDQEIQDPIPDQTNKEEKEKISALNMKCDQLQSQLQQQINRNKKTQEEIEYLREQILNQSTYCATLGAVLGNLTWRASRFPEIVDVWLSGFQHMIGEFLSITDGSFVAFINTYRSAFPPTCNVEYQFIIGLLGIVTNISATPEGREFLITDTNGRAFVQKMVKLMPTLPLSQGSLSLKRLMLMIFYNVSMNKTGLQYLFESRVSDVLDYYLRNNSLPDETQFLCLRVLQSMTYGLMNPKYIQDLTNTLPISRIENIATSNKNEMSAAAKQVIKQLRDSQKLIHMN
;
A
#
# COMPACT_ATOMS: atom_id res chain seq x y z
N MET A 1 0.81 33.52 -36.60
CA MET A 1 2.15 33.80 -36.04
C MET A 1 2.02 34.05 -34.56
N GLY A 2 2.79 33.33 -33.73
CA GLY A 2 3.01 33.66 -32.32
C GLY A 2 2.37 32.72 -31.28
N ILE A 3 2.83 31.48 -31.18
CA ILE A 3 2.81 30.70 -29.93
C ILE A 3 4.18 30.05 -29.76
N THR A 4 5.16 30.84 -29.33
CA THR A 4 6.49 30.33 -28.94
C THR A 4 7.12 31.32 -27.96
N CYS A 5 6.72 31.30 -26.69
CA CYS A 5 7.44 31.96 -25.58
C CYS A 5 6.83 31.59 -24.21
N ILE A 6 6.82 30.31 -23.85
CA ILE A 6 6.66 29.88 -22.44
C ILE A 6 7.68 28.80 -22.05
N ASN A 7 8.24 28.05 -23.02
CA ASN A 7 9.16 26.94 -22.75
C ASN A 7 10.58 27.31 -22.26
N THR A 8 11.02 28.57 -22.35
CA THR A 8 12.43 28.91 -22.08
C THR A 8 12.72 29.25 -20.61
N LYS A 9 11.75 29.82 -19.88
CA LYS A 9 11.94 30.16 -18.45
C LYS A 9 11.84 28.95 -17.50
N PHE A 10 11.23 27.86 -17.96
CA PHE A 10 11.18 26.61 -17.19
C PHE A 10 12.55 25.91 -17.18
N SER A 11 13.36 26.06 -18.23
CA SER A 11 14.64 25.37 -18.39
C SER A 11 15.79 25.97 -17.59
N GLU A 12 15.84 27.31 -17.43
CA GLU A 12 16.90 27.98 -16.67
C GLU A 12 16.75 27.80 -15.15
N ILE A 13 15.50 27.77 -14.63
CA ILE A 13 15.23 27.50 -13.21
C ILE A 13 15.50 26.04 -12.83
N ILE A 14 15.39 25.12 -13.79
CA ILE A 14 15.70 23.69 -13.57
C ILE A 14 17.21 23.46 -13.45
N MET A 15 18.05 24.18 -14.20
CA MET A 15 19.50 23.96 -14.12
C MET A 15 20.13 24.46 -12.81
N ASP A 16 19.72 25.62 -12.29
CA ASP A 16 20.25 26.12 -11.01
C ASP A 16 19.73 25.31 -9.81
N LYS A 17 18.46 24.86 -9.84
CA LYS A 17 17.91 23.97 -8.80
C LYS A 17 18.55 22.59 -8.79
N ASN A 18 18.85 22.03 -9.97
CA ASN A 18 19.49 20.72 -10.07
C ASN A 18 20.87 20.70 -9.42
N THR A 19 21.62 21.80 -9.44
CA THR A 19 22.97 21.86 -8.86
C THR A 19 22.94 21.91 -7.32
N GLU A 20 21.95 22.58 -6.72
CA GLU A 20 21.71 22.58 -5.27
C GLU A 20 21.04 21.27 -4.79
N GLU A 21 20.14 20.68 -5.58
CA GLU A 21 19.56 19.35 -5.33
C GLU A 21 20.60 18.23 -5.43
N GLU A 22 21.58 18.31 -6.35
CA GLU A 22 22.67 17.33 -6.45
C GLU A 22 23.59 17.38 -5.23
N GLN A 23 23.94 18.57 -4.74
CA GLN A 23 24.76 18.70 -3.52
C GLN A 23 24.01 18.30 -2.24
N ALA A 24 22.70 18.55 -2.17
CA ALA A 24 21.85 18.08 -1.08
C ALA A 24 21.66 16.55 -1.13
N ASN A 25 21.42 15.98 -2.31
CA ASN A 25 21.32 14.53 -2.51
C ASN A 25 22.63 13.82 -2.16
N LEU A 26 23.80 14.36 -2.50
CA LEU A 26 25.08 13.76 -2.14
C LEU A 26 25.32 13.73 -0.62
N LYS A 27 24.85 14.74 0.12
CA LYS A 27 24.89 14.73 1.59
C LYS A 27 23.88 13.77 2.19
N ASP A 28 22.67 13.72 1.64
CA ASP A 28 21.63 12.78 2.06
C ASP A 28 22.04 11.33 1.76
N GLU A 29 22.73 11.07 0.65
CA GLU A 29 23.32 9.76 0.32
C GLU A 29 24.43 9.37 1.30
N GLN A 30 25.32 10.28 1.66
CA GLN A 30 26.34 10.01 2.69
C GLN A 30 25.72 9.74 4.07
N GLN A 31 24.70 10.51 4.43
CA GLN A 31 24.01 10.35 5.71
C GLN A 31 23.16 9.06 5.74
N PHE A 32 22.61 8.66 4.59
CA PHE A 32 21.97 7.37 4.39
C PHE A 32 22.97 6.21 4.52
N LEU A 33 24.15 6.31 3.91
CA LEU A 33 25.18 5.28 4.00
C LEU A 33 25.67 5.08 5.45
N ILE A 34 25.87 6.16 6.20
CA ILE A 34 26.20 6.09 7.64
C ILE A 34 25.06 5.45 8.44
N SER A 35 23.80 5.83 8.16
CA SER A 35 22.64 5.23 8.82
C SER A 35 22.48 3.74 8.49
N VAL A 36 22.83 3.32 7.27
CA VAL A 36 22.82 1.92 6.84
C VAL A 36 23.93 1.14 7.54
N GLU A 37 25.12 1.73 7.68
CA GLU A 37 26.23 1.14 8.42
C GLU A 37 25.90 0.94 9.90
N ASP A 38 25.33 1.96 10.56
CA ASP A 38 24.86 1.86 11.96
C ASP A 38 23.76 0.82 12.15
N THR A 39 22.86 0.71 11.17
CA THR A 39 21.79 -0.29 11.16
C THR A 39 22.37 -1.69 10.99
N LEU A 40 23.31 -1.87 10.05
CA LEU A 40 24.01 -3.12 9.83
C LEU A 40 24.80 -3.55 11.06
N ASP A 41 25.46 -2.63 11.77
CA ASP A 41 26.18 -2.93 13.01
C ASP A 41 25.25 -3.26 14.17
N THR A 42 24.06 -2.65 14.21
CA THR A 42 23.02 -2.99 15.18
C THR A 42 22.40 -4.37 14.90
N VAL A 43 22.14 -4.68 13.63
CA VAL A 43 21.67 -6.00 13.18
C VAL A 43 22.74 -7.06 13.43
N LYS A 44 24.01 -6.78 13.13
CA LYS A 44 25.15 -7.67 13.41
C LYS A 44 25.28 -7.97 14.90
N ARG A 45 25.17 -6.96 15.77
CA ARG A 45 25.16 -7.17 17.24
C ARG A 45 23.94 -7.96 17.71
N SER A 46 22.77 -7.70 17.12
CA SER A 46 21.53 -8.42 17.47
C SER A 46 21.55 -9.87 17.02
N ILE A 47 22.09 -10.16 15.82
CA ILE A 47 22.31 -11.51 15.32
C ILE A 47 23.38 -12.21 16.14
N HIS A 48 24.48 -11.53 16.49
CA HIS A 48 25.50 -12.13 17.34
C HIS A 48 24.94 -12.48 18.72
N LYS A 49 24.12 -11.60 19.30
CA LYS A 49 23.38 -11.85 20.54
C LYS A 49 22.35 -12.98 20.38
N PHE A 50 21.63 -13.07 19.27
CA PHE A 50 20.72 -14.19 18.99
C PHE A 50 21.50 -15.52 18.88
N ILE A 51 22.62 -15.54 18.17
CA ILE A 51 23.46 -16.73 18.00
C ILE A 51 24.11 -17.16 19.33
N THR A 52 24.37 -16.25 20.26
CA THR A 52 24.90 -16.59 21.60
C THR A 52 23.81 -16.93 22.60
N ASP A 53 22.72 -16.18 22.62
CA ASP A 53 21.65 -16.31 23.62
C ASP A 53 20.67 -17.46 23.29
N VAL A 54 20.43 -17.77 22.01
CA VAL A 54 19.47 -18.81 21.62
C VAL A 54 19.96 -20.23 21.95
N PRO A 55 21.23 -20.62 21.69
CA PRO A 55 21.74 -21.90 22.15
C PRO A 55 21.73 -22.00 23.68
N GLN A 56 22.03 -20.91 24.39
CA GLN A 56 22.02 -20.86 25.85
C GLN A 56 20.59 -20.96 26.41
N ALA A 57 19.62 -20.31 25.76
CA ALA A 57 18.21 -20.36 26.11
C ALA A 57 17.58 -21.73 25.77
N LEU A 58 17.98 -22.36 24.65
CA LEU A 58 17.60 -23.74 24.34
C LEU A 58 18.21 -24.73 25.35
N ALA A 59 19.48 -24.57 25.72
CA ALA A 59 20.12 -25.38 26.76
C ALA A 59 19.46 -25.21 28.15
N ASN A 60 18.99 -24.00 28.46
CA ASN A 60 18.32 -23.69 29.74
C ASN A 60 16.80 -23.93 29.72
N SER A 61 16.18 -24.14 28.55
CA SER A 61 14.74 -24.37 28.41
C SER A 61 14.26 -25.75 28.87
N GLY A 62 15.18 -26.63 29.31
CA GLY A 62 14.83 -27.96 29.79
C GLY A 62 14.23 -28.88 28.72
N LEU A 63 14.34 -28.51 27.44
CA LEU A 63 13.97 -29.35 26.29
C LEU A 63 15.07 -30.35 25.90
N ASP A 64 16.02 -30.60 26.81
CA ASP A 64 16.70 -31.88 26.85
C ASP A 64 15.70 -32.87 27.46
N LEU A 65 14.83 -33.43 26.62
CA LEU A 65 14.16 -34.68 26.94
C LEU A 65 15.25 -35.74 27.00
N ASP A 66 15.92 -35.77 28.15
CA ASP A 66 16.90 -36.75 28.56
C ASP A 66 16.17 -38.10 28.61
N LEU A 67 16.06 -38.74 27.45
CA LEU A 67 15.58 -40.11 27.29
C LEU A 67 16.44 -41.10 28.10
N GLY A 68 17.60 -40.66 28.62
CA GLY A 68 18.40 -41.39 29.61
C GLY A 68 17.81 -41.41 31.02
N LYS A 69 16.91 -40.48 31.38
CA LYS A 69 16.20 -40.47 32.68
C LYS A 69 14.94 -41.31 32.73
N LEU A 70 14.61 -42.01 31.64
CA LEU A 70 13.67 -43.13 31.66
C LEU A 70 14.37 -44.48 31.82
N ASN A 71 15.64 -44.50 32.23
CA ASN A 71 16.17 -45.66 32.93
C ASN A 71 15.42 -45.75 34.26
N ILE A 72 14.43 -46.63 34.28
CA ILE A 72 13.95 -47.25 35.51
C ILE A 72 15.16 -48.00 36.07
N GLU A 73 15.97 -47.33 36.90
CA GLU A 73 16.74 -48.00 37.93
C GLU A 73 15.72 -48.63 38.87
N ASN A 74 15.44 -49.90 38.64
CA ASN A 74 15.13 -50.86 39.68
C ASN A 74 15.29 -52.25 39.07
N ASP A 75 16.46 -52.83 39.29
CA ASP A 75 16.60 -54.22 39.69
C ASP A 75 18.01 -54.42 40.28
N GLN A 76 18.25 -53.74 41.42
CA GLN A 76 19.12 -54.30 42.45
C GLN A 76 18.23 -54.90 43.54
N GLU A 77 18.25 -56.23 43.56
CA GLU A 77 18.07 -57.11 44.71
C GLU A 77 17.04 -56.69 45.78
N ILE A 78 15.81 -57.15 45.61
CA ILE A 78 15.00 -57.58 46.75
C ILE A 78 14.89 -59.11 46.65
N GLN A 79 15.93 -59.80 47.12
CA GLN A 79 15.77 -61.18 47.58
C GLN A 79 15.08 -61.12 48.95
N ASP A 80 13.78 -61.32 48.96
CA ASP A 80 13.10 -61.94 50.10
C ASP A 80 12.06 -62.94 49.57
N PRO A 81 12.02 -64.18 50.10
CA PRO A 81 11.19 -65.25 49.55
C PRO A 81 9.73 -65.07 49.97
N ILE A 82 8.88 -64.62 49.05
CA ILE A 82 7.42 -64.63 49.25
C ILE A 82 6.88 -66.05 48.97
N PRO A 83 6.09 -66.65 49.86
CA PRO A 83 5.61 -68.02 49.70
C PRO A 83 4.73 -68.21 48.47
N ASP A 84 4.93 -69.36 47.86
CA ASP A 84 4.37 -69.90 46.64
C ASP A 84 2.84 -70.03 46.69
N GLN A 85 2.11 -69.02 46.17
CA GLN A 85 0.69 -69.10 45.78
C GLN A 85 0.27 -67.86 44.96
N THR A 86 0.87 -67.64 43.79
CA THR A 86 0.39 -66.62 42.83
C THR A 86 -0.45 -67.27 41.73
N ASN A 87 -1.69 -66.82 41.59
CA ASN A 87 -2.65 -67.30 40.59
C ASN A 87 -2.10 -67.08 39.17
N LYS A 88 -2.15 -68.13 38.34
CA LYS A 88 -1.74 -68.11 36.92
C LYS A 88 -2.38 -66.96 36.13
N GLU A 89 -3.62 -66.58 36.49
CA GLU A 89 -4.36 -65.46 35.91
C GLU A 89 -3.74 -64.08 36.18
N GLU A 90 -3.11 -63.86 37.34
CA GLU A 90 -2.46 -62.58 37.65
C GLU A 90 -1.17 -62.41 36.86
N LYS A 91 -0.43 -63.51 36.67
CA LYS A 91 0.79 -63.54 35.85
C LYS A 91 0.48 -63.28 34.37
N GLU A 92 -0.63 -63.82 33.86
CA GLU A 92 -1.13 -63.54 32.51
C GLU A 92 -1.62 -62.09 32.35
N LYS A 93 -2.30 -61.53 33.37
CA LYS A 93 -2.71 -60.10 33.36
C LYS A 93 -1.51 -59.15 33.37
N ILE A 94 -0.48 -59.42 34.17
CA ILE A 94 0.76 -58.63 34.20
C ILE A 94 1.45 -58.69 32.84
N SER A 95 1.55 -59.89 32.24
CA SER A 95 2.14 -60.04 30.90
C SER A 95 1.34 -59.28 29.83
N ALA A 96 0.00 -59.33 29.87
CA ALA A 96 -0.86 -58.59 28.93
C ALA A 96 -0.76 -57.07 29.12
N LEU A 97 -0.65 -56.59 30.36
CA LEU A 97 -0.43 -55.17 30.68
C LEU A 97 0.93 -54.68 30.16
N ASN A 98 2.00 -55.47 30.35
CA ASN A 98 3.33 -55.14 29.84
C ASN A 98 3.32 -55.01 28.31
N MET A 99 2.72 -55.97 27.59
CA MET A 99 2.57 -55.87 26.14
C MET A 99 1.81 -54.60 25.70
N LYS A 100 0.79 -54.20 26.45
CA LYS A 100 0.02 -52.98 26.15
C LYS A 100 0.82 -51.72 26.44
N CYS A 101 1.63 -51.69 27.50
CA CYS A 101 2.57 -50.60 27.78
C CYS A 101 3.59 -50.46 26.65
N ASP A 102 4.21 -51.56 26.21
CA ASP A 102 5.18 -51.56 25.11
C ASP A 102 4.55 -51.04 23.80
N GLN A 103 3.32 -51.48 23.51
CA GLN A 103 2.58 -51.04 22.34
C GLN A 103 2.26 -49.53 22.40
N LEU A 104 1.80 -49.02 23.54
CA LEU A 104 1.51 -47.60 23.73
C LEU A 104 2.79 -46.75 23.66
N GLN A 105 3.89 -47.23 24.22
CA GLN A 105 5.19 -46.55 24.14
C GLN A 105 5.70 -46.48 22.70
N SER A 106 5.56 -47.56 21.92
CA SER A 106 5.87 -47.57 20.49
C SER A 106 5.01 -46.57 19.70
N GLN A 107 3.70 -46.54 19.98
CA GLN A 107 2.78 -45.58 19.34
C GLN A 107 3.12 -44.13 19.70
N LEU A 108 3.43 -43.85 20.97
CA LEU A 108 3.85 -42.53 21.43
C LEU A 108 5.14 -42.10 20.73
N GLN A 109 6.15 -42.97 20.66
CA GLN A 109 7.41 -42.68 19.97
C GLN A 109 7.17 -42.41 18.48
N GLN A 110 6.31 -43.19 17.84
CA GLN A 110 5.94 -42.97 16.45
C GLN A 110 5.25 -41.61 16.25
N GLN A 111 4.35 -41.21 17.17
CA GLN A 111 3.70 -39.90 17.11
C GLN A 111 4.68 -38.76 17.37
N ILE A 112 5.60 -38.89 18.31
CA ILE A 112 6.67 -37.90 18.56
C ILE A 112 7.51 -37.71 17.29
N ASN A 113 7.94 -38.80 16.66
CA ASN A 113 8.72 -38.73 15.42
C ASN A 113 7.94 -38.10 14.26
N ARG A 114 6.65 -38.42 14.11
CA ARG A 114 5.79 -37.79 13.10
C ARG A 114 5.62 -36.29 13.37
N ASN A 115 5.31 -35.91 14.61
CA ASN A 115 5.16 -34.50 14.99
C ASN A 115 6.46 -33.72 14.76
N LYS A 116 7.61 -34.31 15.10
CA LYS A 116 8.92 -33.70 14.83
C LYS A 116 9.13 -33.45 13.33
N LYS A 117 8.85 -34.45 12.49
CA LYS A 117 8.97 -34.31 11.04
C LYS A 117 8.02 -33.25 10.48
N THR A 118 6.77 -33.23 10.93
CA THR A 118 5.80 -32.21 10.52
C THR A 118 6.22 -30.82 10.97
N GLN A 119 6.82 -30.68 12.16
CA GLN A 119 7.35 -29.41 12.64
C GLN A 119 8.52 -28.91 11.76
N GLU A 120 9.45 -29.80 11.40
CA GLU A 120 10.55 -29.51 10.47
C GLU A 120 10.03 -29.07 9.08
N GLU A 121 8.99 -29.75 8.56
CA GLU A 121 8.34 -29.37 7.29
C GLU A 121 7.66 -28.00 7.37
N ILE A 122 7.00 -27.68 8.49
CA ILE A 122 6.38 -26.36 8.71
C ILE A 122 7.44 -25.25 8.74
N GLU A 123 8.56 -25.48 9.44
CA GLU A 123 9.65 -24.50 9.51
C GLU A 123 10.28 -24.26 8.14
N TYR A 124 10.53 -25.33 7.39
CA TYR A 124 11.03 -25.25 6.01
C TYR A 124 10.09 -24.48 5.09
N LEU A 125 8.78 -24.78 5.12
CA LEU A 125 7.80 -24.08 4.29
C LEU A 125 7.64 -22.61 4.69
N ARG A 126 7.74 -22.28 5.99
CA ARG A 126 7.73 -20.89 6.46
C ARG A 126 8.92 -20.11 5.92
N GLU A 127 10.11 -20.70 5.95
CA GLU A 127 11.31 -20.09 5.40
C GLU A 127 11.18 -19.87 3.88
N GLN A 128 10.67 -20.87 3.14
CA GLN A 128 10.42 -20.71 1.71
C GLN A 128 9.43 -19.58 1.41
N ILE A 129 8.32 -19.49 2.13
CA ILE A 129 7.31 -18.45 1.94
C ILE A 129 7.91 -17.07 2.24
N LEU A 130 8.71 -16.94 3.30
CA LEU A 130 9.39 -15.69 3.63
C LEU A 130 10.37 -15.25 2.55
N ASN A 131 11.17 -16.19 2.04
CA ASN A 131 12.12 -15.94 0.96
C ASN A 131 11.41 -15.54 -0.34
N GLN A 132 10.35 -16.26 -0.72
CA GLN A 132 9.54 -15.95 -1.91
C GLN A 132 8.87 -14.58 -1.77
N SER A 133 8.29 -14.27 -0.61
CA SER A 133 7.68 -12.97 -0.33
C SER A 133 8.70 -11.83 -0.46
N THR A 134 9.90 -12.01 0.08
CA THR A 134 10.98 -11.02 0.00
C THR A 134 11.44 -10.81 -1.44
N TYR A 135 11.60 -11.90 -2.21
CA TYR A 135 11.95 -11.85 -3.62
C TYR A 135 10.89 -11.14 -4.46
N CYS A 136 9.61 -11.51 -4.30
CA CYS A 136 8.50 -10.88 -5.00
C CYS A 136 8.36 -9.40 -4.66
N ALA A 137 8.54 -9.01 -3.39
CA ALA A 137 8.52 -7.61 -2.98
C ALA A 137 9.66 -6.80 -3.65
N THR A 138 10.87 -7.36 -3.68
CA THR A 138 12.03 -6.72 -4.31
C THR A 138 11.84 -6.59 -5.83
N LEU A 139 11.42 -7.67 -6.48
CA LEU A 139 11.14 -7.68 -7.91
C LEU A 139 10.03 -6.69 -8.28
N GLY A 140 8.94 -6.69 -7.52
CA GLY A 140 7.82 -5.76 -7.70
C GLY A 140 8.24 -4.30 -7.52
N ALA A 141 9.10 -4.00 -6.54
CA ALA A 141 9.62 -2.65 -6.32
C ALA A 141 10.51 -2.17 -7.48
N VAL A 142 11.41 -3.02 -7.99
CA VAL A 142 12.29 -2.68 -9.12
C VAL A 142 11.46 -2.49 -10.40
N LEU A 143 10.64 -3.47 -10.76
CA LEU A 143 9.82 -3.40 -11.97
C LEU A 143 8.79 -2.28 -11.87
N GLY A 144 8.17 -2.07 -10.72
CA GLY A 144 7.23 -0.97 -10.48
C GLY A 144 7.87 0.41 -10.69
N ASN A 145 9.10 0.60 -10.20
CA ASN A 145 9.84 1.85 -10.45
C ASN A 145 10.19 2.04 -11.93
N LEU A 146 10.68 1.01 -12.61
CA LEU A 146 10.98 1.08 -14.04
C LEU A 146 9.72 1.39 -14.86
N THR A 147 8.61 0.69 -14.58
CA THR A 147 7.31 0.91 -15.22
C THR A 147 6.79 2.31 -14.94
N TRP A 148 6.93 2.83 -13.72
CA TRP A 148 6.55 4.20 -13.41
C TRP A 148 7.35 5.21 -14.23
N ARG A 149 8.68 5.03 -14.31
CA ARG A 149 9.54 5.91 -15.14
C ARG A 149 9.18 5.82 -16.61
N ALA A 150 8.95 4.62 -17.14
CA ALA A 150 8.56 4.39 -18.53
C ALA A 150 7.18 5.00 -18.86
N SER A 151 6.21 4.90 -17.94
CA SER A 151 4.87 5.45 -18.14
C SER A 151 4.82 6.97 -18.27
N ARG A 152 5.90 7.70 -17.92
CA ARG A 152 6.00 9.15 -18.11
C ARG A 152 5.99 9.56 -19.59
N PHE A 153 6.28 8.63 -20.49
CA PHE A 153 6.25 8.84 -21.93
C PHE A 153 4.88 8.40 -22.47
N PRO A 154 4.05 9.33 -22.99
CA PRO A 154 2.73 9.02 -23.53
C PRO A 154 2.77 7.92 -24.60
N GLU A 155 3.81 7.90 -25.43
CA GLU A 155 3.97 6.92 -26.50
C GLU A 155 4.08 5.49 -25.96
N ILE A 156 4.66 5.31 -24.78
CA ILE A 156 4.75 4.02 -24.09
C ILE A 156 3.38 3.61 -23.56
N VAL A 157 2.63 4.56 -22.98
CA VAL A 157 1.26 4.32 -22.51
C VAL A 157 0.35 3.92 -23.68
N ASP A 158 0.49 4.56 -24.83
CA ASP A 158 -0.28 4.25 -26.04
C ASP A 158 0.01 2.84 -26.56
N VAL A 159 1.27 2.39 -26.52
CA VAL A 159 1.65 1.01 -26.85
C VAL A 159 1.00 0.02 -25.86
N TRP A 160 1.00 0.32 -24.56
CA TRP A 160 0.34 -0.53 -23.57
C TRP A 160 -1.17 -0.61 -23.79
N LEU A 161 -1.81 0.52 -24.07
CA LEU A 161 -3.26 0.61 -24.28
C LEU A 161 -3.72 0.05 -25.63
N SER A 162 -2.84 -0.11 -26.61
CA SER A 162 -3.19 -0.71 -27.91
C SER A 162 -2.90 -2.22 -27.95
N GLY A 163 -1.81 -2.68 -27.32
CA GLY A 163 -1.38 -4.08 -27.37
C GLY A 163 -1.65 -4.90 -26.10
N PHE A 164 -1.80 -4.25 -24.94
CA PHE A 164 -1.71 -4.90 -23.63
C PHE A 164 -2.80 -4.46 -22.64
N GLN A 165 -3.99 -4.07 -23.14
CA GLN A 165 -5.09 -3.58 -22.28
C GLN A 165 -5.46 -4.52 -21.13
N HIS A 166 -5.50 -5.83 -21.38
CA HIS A 166 -5.81 -6.82 -20.34
C HIS A 166 -4.80 -6.76 -19.18
N MET A 167 -3.50 -6.58 -19.48
CA MET A 167 -2.45 -6.44 -18.47
C MET A 167 -2.59 -5.14 -17.69
N ILE A 168 -3.03 -4.05 -18.33
CA ILE A 168 -3.35 -2.80 -17.63
C ILE A 168 -4.54 -3.03 -16.69
N GLY A 169 -5.57 -3.74 -17.14
CA GLY A 169 -6.72 -4.12 -16.30
C GLY A 169 -6.29 -4.94 -15.08
N GLU A 170 -5.41 -5.92 -15.24
CA GLU A 170 -4.83 -6.69 -14.13
C GLU A 170 -3.99 -5.82 -13.21
N PHE A 171 -3.15 -4.94 -13.77
CA PHE A 171 -2.36 -3.97 -13.01
C PHE A 171 -3.25 -3.06 -12.15
N LEU A 172 -4.39 -2.60 -12.68
CA LEU A 172 -5.36 -1.79 -11.94
C LEU A 172 -5.98 -2.58 -10.78
N SER A 173 -6.26 -3.88 -10.98
CA SER A 173 -6.75 -4.77 -9.92
C SER A 173 -5.71 -4.96 -8.80
N ILE A 174 -4.44 -5.18 -9.18
CA ILE A 174 -3.33 -5.29 -8.22
C ILE A 174 -3.13 -3.96 -7.46
N THR A 175 -3.20 -2.84 -8.17
CA THR A 175 -3.08 -1.51 -7.59
C THR A 175 -4.20 -1.23 -6.61
N ASP A 176 -5.43 -1.59 -6.96
CA ASP A 176 -6.59 -1.49 -6.07
C ASP A 176 -6.40 -2.30 -4.79
N GLY A 177 -6.08 -3.60 -4.92
CA GLY A 177 -5.85 -4.47 -3.77
C GLY A 177 -4.72 -3.97 -2.87
N SER A 178 -3.61 -3.53 -3.46
CA SER A 178 -2.44 -3.01 -2.74
C SER A 178 -2.76 -1.69 -2.02
N PHE A 179 -3.47 -0.78 -2.69
CA PHE A 179 -3.87 0.51 -2.12
C PHE A 179 -4.83 0.33 -0.94
N VAL A 180 -5.84 -0.53 -1.08
CA VAL A 180 -6.78 -0.84 -0.01
C VAL A 180 -6.09 -1.52 1.16
N ALA A 181 -5.21 -2.50 0.90
CA ALA A 181 -4.43 -3.16 1.94
C ALA A 181 -3.57 -2.16 2.72
N PHE A 182 -2.85 -1.28 2.01
CA PHE A 182 -2.03 -0.24 2.63
C PHE A 182 -2.85 0.68 3.56
N ILE A 183 -3.99 1.19 3.08
CA ILE A 183 -4.86 2.05 3.89
C ILE A 183 -5.39 1.30 5.11
N ASN A 184 -5.77 0.03 4.96
CA ASN A 184 -6.30 -0.77 6.06
C ASN A 184 -5.24 -1.11 7.12
N THR A 185 -4.00 -1.33 6.70
CA THR A 185 -2.86 -1.59 7.60
C THR A 185 -2.52 -0.37 8.43
N TYR A 186 -2.38 0.80 7.81
CA TYR A 186 -1.86 1.99 8.49
C TYR A 186 -2.94 2.93 9.04
N ARG A 187 -4.16 2.89 8.49
CA ARG A 187 -5.33 3.70 8.89
C ARG A 187 -4.98 5.18 9.07
N SER A 188 -4.88 5.64 10.31
CA SER A 188 -4.62 7.04 10.68
C SER A 188 -3.13 7.41 10.78
N ALA A 189 -2.23 6.42 10.76
CA ALA A 189 -0.80 6.61 11.03
C ALA A 189 0.05 6.03 9.90
N PHE A 190 0.21 6.80 8.83
CA PHE A 190 1.02 6.39 7.68
C PHE A 190 2.51 6.33 8.03
N PRO A 191 3.24 5.37 7.45
CA PRO A 191 4.68 5.27 7.65
C PRO A 191 5.38 6.49 7.03
N PRO A 192 6.65 6.75 7.39
CA PRO A 192 7.45 7.80 6.76
C PRO A 192 7.49 7.65 5.24
N THR A 193 7.65 8.74 4.51
CA THR A 193 7.64 8.70 3.04
C THR A 193 8.79 7.89 2.45
N CYS A 194 9.91 7.70 3.18
CA CYS A 194 11.01 6.83 2.76
C CYS A 194 10.71 5.33 2.91
N ASN A 195 9.59 4.95 3.53
CA ASN A 195 9.21 3.55 3.69
C ASN A 195 8.96 2.87 2.33
N VAL A 196 9.44 1.65 2.18
CA VAL A 196 9.37 0.89 0.91
C VAL A 196 7.95 0.61 0.46
N GLU A 197 7.02 0.31 1.38
CA GLU A 197 5.61 0.07 1.05
C GLU A 197 4.94 1.38 0.63
N TYR A 198 5.24 2.49 1.31
CA TYR A 198 4.75 3.81 0.90
C TYR A 198 5.22 4.17 -0.51
N GLN A 199 6.52 4.03 -0.78
CA GLN A 199 7.10 4.29 -2.10
C GLN A 199 6.52 3.37 -3.18
N PHE A 200 6.25 2.11 -2.84
CA PHE A 200 5.59 1.18 -3.73
C PHE A 200 4.17 1.65 -4.11
N ILE A 201 3.33 2.01 -3.13
CA ILE A 201 1.98 2.51 -3.38
C ILE A 201 2.00 3.83 -4.17
N ILE A 202 2.94 4.73 -3.86
CA ILE A 202 3.16 5.95 -4.63
C ILE A 202 3.52 5.64 -6.08
N GLY A 203 4.39 4.65 -6.32
CA GLY A 203 4.76 4.22 -7.66
C GLY A 203 3.57 3.67 -8.45
N LEU A 204 2.74 2.82 -7.83
CA LEU A 204 1.54 2.29 -8.46
C LEU A 204 0.56 3.41 -8.85
N LEU A 205 0.24 4.31 -7.92
CA LEU A 205 -0.61 5.47 -8.19
C LEU A 205 0.02 6.43 -9.21
N GLY A 206 1.33 6.56 -9.21
CA GLY A 206 2.09 7.34 -10.18
C GLY A 206 1.96 6.81 -11.59
N ILE A 207 2.00 5.48 -11.78
CA ILE A 207 1.72 4.82 -13.06
C ILE A 207 0.29 5.14 -13.51
N VAL A 208 -0.71 4.94 -12.64
CA VAL A 208 -2.12 5.23 -12.98
C VAL A 208 -2.31 6.71 -13.33
N THR A 209 -1.64 7.61 -12.62
CA THR A 209 -1.66 9.05 -12.90
C THR A 209 -1.13 9.33 -14.30
N ASN A 210 -0.01 8.74 -14.69
CA ASN A 210 0.55 8.90 -16.03
C ASN A 210 -0.34 8.28 -17.12
N ILE A 211 -0.90 7.09 -16.87
CA ILE A 211 -1.86 6.46 -17.80
C ILE A 211 -3.06 7.39 -18.03
N SER A 212 -3.65 7.94 -16.96
CA SER A 212 -4.81 8.83 -17.08
C SER A 212 -4.49 10.16 -17.81
N ALA A 213 -3.21 10.54 -17.92
CA ALA A 213 -2.84 11.78 -18.61
C ALA A 213 -3.09 11.71 -20.13
N THR A 214 -3.11 10.52 -20.74
CA THR A 214 -3.41 10.34 -22.17
C THR A 214 -4.92 10.23 -22.42
N PRO A 215 -5.44 10.64 -23.60
CA PRO A 215 -6.86 10.51 -23.95
C PRO A 215 -7.40 9.10 -23.85
N GLU A 216 -6.68 8.15 -24.43
CA GLU A 216 -7.02 6.74 -24.46
C GLU A 216 -6.97 6.16 -23.04
N GLY A 217 -6.00 6.58 -22.22
CA GLY A 217 -5.83 6.07 -20.87
C GLY A 217 -6.93 6.50 -19.91
N ARG A 218 -7.38 7.77 -19.96
CA ARG A 218 -8.53 8.21 -19.14
C ARG A 218 -9.86 7.64 -19.62
N GLU A 219 -10.03 7.35 -20.91
CA GLU A 219 -11.23 6.64 -21.39
C GLU A 219 -11.19 5.17 -20.94
N PHE A 220 -10.04 4.51 -21.07
CA PHE A 220 -9.83 3.14 -20.61
C PHE A 220 -10.10 3.00 -19.11
N LEU A 221 -9.58 3.92 -18.29
CA LEU A 221 -9.75 3.87 -16.84
C LEU A 221 -11.22 3.83 -16.38
N ILE A 222 -12.16 4.38 -17.17
CA ILE A 222 -13.58 4.46 -16.81
C ILE A 222 -14.43 3.42 -17.55
N THR A 223 -13.95 2.92 -18.68
CA THR A 223 -14.61 1.86 -19.46
C THR A 223 -14.23 0.47 -18.97
N ASP A 224 -13.01 0.27 -18.48
CA ASP A 224 -12.56 -0.95 -17.83
C ASP A 224 -13.19 -1.13 -16.44
N THR A 225 -13.52 -2.38 -16.10
CA THR A 225 -14.18 -2.71 -14.83
C THR A 225 -13.29 -2.50 -13.62
N ASN A 226 -12.01 -2.85 -13.71
CA ASN A 226 -11.05 -2.68 -12.61
C ASN A 226 -10.69 -1.21 -12.43
N GLY A 227 -10.45 -0.50 -13.53
CA GLY A 227 -10.22 0.95 -13.52
C GLY A 227 -11.37 1.72 -12.90
N ARG A 228 -12.60 1.44 -13.32
CA ARG A 228 -13.80 2.08 -12.79
C ARG A 228 -13.93 1.84 -11.29
N ALA A 229 -13.81 0.57 -10.87
CA ALA A 229 -13.89 0.21 -9.46
C ALA A 229 -12.80 0.89 -8.62
N PHE A 230 -11.59 1.02 -9.16
CA PHE A 230 -10.47 1.67 -8.50
C PHE A 230 -10.72 3.17 -8.29
N VAL A 231 -11.15 3.90 -9.33
CA VAL A 231 -11.51 5.32 -9.20
C VAL A 231 -12.63 5.50 -8.16
N GLN A 232 -13.64 4.64 -8.15
CA GLN A 232 -14.70 4.69 -7.13
C GLN A 232 -14.16 4.55 -5.71
N LYS A 233 -13.24 3.60 -5.50
CA LYS A 233 -12.63 3.36 -4.19
C LYS A 233 -11.75 4.53 -3.78
N MET A 234 -11.01 5.13 -4.71
CA MET A 234 -10.27 6.36 -4.45
C MET A 234 -11.19 7.47 -3.94
N VAL A 235 -12.36 7.69 -4.57
CA VAL A 235 -13.32 8.70 -4.10
C VAL A 235 -13.80 8.42 -2.68
N LYS A 236 -14.08 7.16 -2.35
CA LYS A 236 -14.54 6.75 -1.01
C LYS A 236 -13.45 6.86 0.06
N LEU A 237 -12.21 6.52 -0.28
CA LEU A 237 -11.09 6.43 0.68
C LEU A 237 -10.35 7.75 0.85
N MET A 238 -10.35 8.64 -0.14
CA MET A 238 -9.60 9.89 -0.06
C MET A 238 -9.94 10.73 1.18
N PRO A 239 -11.22 10.92 1.58
CA PRO A 239 -11.56 11.69 2.78
C PRO A 239 -11.08 11.04 4.09
N THR A 240 -10.88 9.71 4.10
CA THR A 240 -10.45 8.98 5.30
C THR A 240 -8.93 9.00 5.50
N LEU A 241 -8.17 9.49 4.53
CA LEU A 241 -6.72 9.58 4.63
C LEU A 241 -6.31 10.61 5.70
N PRO A 242 -5.28 10.33 6.53
CA PRO A 242 -4.79 11.26 7.54
C PRO A 242 -4.46 12.62 6.92
N LEU A 243 -4.66 13.77 7.59
CA LEU A 243 -4.27 15.08 7.02
C LEU A 243 -2.77 15.40 7.15
N SER A 244 -1.99 14.50 7.74
CA SER A 244 -0.56 14.66 7.97
C SER A 244 0.26 14.68 6.67
N GLN A 245 1.49 15.21 6.76
CA GLN A 245 2.44 15.31 5.65
C GLN A 245 2.63 13.98 4.90
N GLY A 246 2.68 12.86 5.63
CA GLY A 246 2.87 11.52 5.07
C GLY A 246 1.75 11.02 4.16
N SER A 247 0.64 11.74 3.99
CA SER A 247 -0.47 11.38 3.09
C SER A 247 -0.59 12.29 1.87
N LEU A 248 0.15 13.40 1.85
CA LEU A 248 -0.08 14.48 0.88
C LEU A 248 0.22 14.03 -0.54
N SER A 249 1.30 13.27 -0.74
CA SER A 249 1.66 12.76 -2.07
C SER A 249 0.58 11.84 -2.65
N LEU A 250 -0.01 10.98 -1.81
CA LEU A 250 -1.13 10.12 -2.23
C LEU A 250 -2.32 10.96 -2.67
N LYS A 251 -2.72 11.96 -1.87
CA LYS A 251 -3.82 12.86 -2.21
C LYS A 251 -3.57 13.64 -3.49
N ARG A 252 -2.32 14.09 -3.72
CA ARG A 252 -1.93 14.79 -4.95
C ARG A 252 -2.14 13.90 -6.16
N LEU A 253 -1.64 12.66 -6.13
CA LEU A 253 -1.84 11.70 -7.22
C LEU A 253 -3.32 11.40 -7.45
N MET A 254 -4.11 11.23 -6.39
CA MET A 254 -5.55 11.01 -6.51
C MET A 254 -6.27 12.20 -7.17
N LEU A 255 -5.95 13.43 -6.77
CA LEU A 255 -6.50 14.64 -7.38
C LEU A 255 -6.05 14.81 -8.83
N MET A 256 -4.81 14.45 -9.17
CA MET A 256 -4.32 14.46 -10.55
C MET A 256 -5.09 13.46 -11.41
N ILE A 257 -5.34 12.25 -10.90
CA ILE A 257 -6.17 11.25 -11.59
C ILE A 257 -7.60 11.80 -11.80
N PHE A 258 -8.22 12.39 -10.77
CA PHE A 258 -9.55 13.00 -10.92
C PHE A 258 -9.57 14.13 -11.95
N TYR A 259 -8.56 14.99 -11.95
CA TYR A 259 -8.42 16.06 -12.95
C TYR A 259 -8.26 15.50 -14.37
N ASN A 260 -7.44 14.47 -14.53
CA ASN A 260 -7.22 13.84 -15.82
C ASN A 260 -8.51 13.18 -16.34
N VAL A 261 -9.22 12.45 -15.48
CA VAL A 261 -10.51 11.82 -15.78
C VAL A 261 -11.63 12.84 -16.01
N SER A 262 -11.58 14.04 -15.41
CA SER A 262 -12.60 15.06 -15.69
C SER A 262 -12.48 15.67 -17.09
N MET A 263 -11.38 15.42 -17.81
CA MET A 263 -11.17 15.95 -19.17
C MET A 263 -11.90 15.19 -20.27
N ASN A 264 -12.35 13.95 -20.04
CA ASN A 264 -13.20 13.21 -20.99
C ASN A 264 -14.66 13.23 -20.54
N LYS A 265 -15.59 13.21 -21.49
CA LYS A 265 -17.04 13.28 -21.21
C LYS A 265 -17.52 12.10 -20.35
N THR A 266 -17.12 10.88 -20.70
CA THR A 266 -17.46 9.65 -19.95
C THR A 266 -16.91 9.71 -18.53
N GLY A 267 -15.64 10.13 -18.39
CA GLY A 267 -15.00 10.30 -17.09
C GLY A 267 -15.66 11.38 -16.24
N LEU A 268 -15.92 12.55 -16.79
CA LEU A 268 -16.62 13.63 -16.08
C LEU A 268 -18.00 13.17 -15.56
N GLN A 269 -18.80 12.51 -16.40
CA GLN A 269 -20.07 11.93 -15.98
C GLN A 269 -19.88 10.95 -14.81
N TYR A 270 -18.89 10.07 -14.91
CA TYR A 270 -18.59 9.09 -13.88
C TYR A 270 -18.17 9.73 -12.55
N LEU A 271 -17.37 10.81 -12.58
CA LEU A 271 -16.96 11.53 -11.36
C LEU A 271 -18.14 12.22 -10.67
N PHE A 272 -19.11 12.75 -11.43
CA PHE A 272 -20.36 13.26 -10.87
C PHE A 272 -21.17 12.15 -10.19
N GLU A 273 -21.36 11.02 -10.87
CA GLU A 273 -22.09 9.86 -10.34
C GLU A 273 -21.39 9.27 -9.11
N SER A 274 -20.06 9.32 -9.07
CA SER A 274 -19.24 8.83 -7.96
C SER A 274 -19.14 9.79 -6.79
N ARG A 275 -19.73 11.00 -6.87
CA ARG A 275 -19.72 12.01 -5.80
C ARG A 275 -18.34 12.60 -5.49
N VAL A 276 -17.52 12.84 -6.50
CA VAL A 276 -16.23 13.55 -6.32
C VAL A 276 -16.39 14.94 -5.70
N SER A 277 -17.50 15.61 -5.96
CA SER A 277 -17.83 16.92 -5.37
C SER A 277 -17.83 16.91 -3.84
N ASP A 278 -18.27 15.82 -3.20
CA ASP A 278 -18.27 15.67 -1.74
C ASP A 278 -16.83 15.63 -1.19
N VAL A 279 -15.92 14.96 -1.92
CA VAL A 279 -14.50 14.92 -1.58
C VAL A 279 -13.89 16.32 -1.69
N LEU A 280 -14.13 17.00 -2.81
CA LEU A 280 -13.59 18.34 -3.04
C LEU A 280 -14.11 19.35 -2.02
N ASP A 281 -15.38 19.23 -1.59
CA ASP A 281 -15.95 20.02 -0.51
C ASP A 281 -15.21 19.81 0.82
N TYR A 282 -15.05 18.54 1.24
CA TYR A 282 -14.32 18.18 2.45
C TYR A 282 -12.91 18.81 2.50
N TYR A 283 -12.18 18.72 1.39
CA TYR A 283 -10.84 19.31 1.31
C TYR A 283 -10.88 20.84 1.29
N LEU A 284 -11.72 21.48 0.47
CA LEU A 284 -11.74 22.94 0.37
C LEU A 284 -12.20 23.64 1.65
N ARG A 285 -13.03 23.00 2.48
CA ARG A 285 -13.40 23.51 3.82
C ARG A 285 -12.24 23.50 4.81
N ASN A 286 -11.21 22.68 4.57
CA ASN A 286 -10.11 22.52 5.50
C ASN A 286 -9.02 23.58 5.28
N ASN A 287 -9.03 24.60 6.14
CA ASN A 287 -8.08 25.71 6.07
C ASN A 287 -6.62 25.33 6.40
N SER A 288 -6.39 24.13 6.93
CA SER A 288 -5.05 23.65 7.31
C SER A 288 -4.35 22.87 6.20
N LEU A 289 -5.00 22.67 5.05
CA LEU A 289 -4.36 22.00 3.92
C LEU A 289 -3.29 22.87 3.26
N PRO A 290 -2.21 22.27 2.74
CA PRO A 290 -1.24 22.97 1.91
C PRO A 290 -1.89 23.59 0.67
N ASP A 291 -1.37 24.73 0.25
CA ASP A 291 -1.86 25.47 -0.91
C ASP A 291 -1.91 24.62 -2.18
N GLU A 292 -0.90 23.79 -2.41
CA GLU A 292 -0.84 22.90 -3.57
C GLU A 292 -2.03 21.94 -3.64
N THR A 293 -2.45 21.37 -2.51
CA THR A 293 -3.62 20.47 -2.46
C THR A 293 -4.92 21.22 -2.71
N GLN A 294 -5.06 22.43 -2.13
CA GLN A 294 -6.22 23.29 -2.41
C GLN A 294 -6.27 23.70 -3.89
N PHE A 295 -5.12 24.02 -4.47
CA PHE A 295 -5.00 24.37 -5.87
C PHE A 295 -5.40 23.20 -6.79
N LEU A 296 -4.94 21.98 -6.50
CA LEU A 296 -5.37 20.79 -7.24
C LEU A 296 -6.88 20.55 -7.13
N CYS A 297 -7.49 20.75 -5.95
CA CYS A 297 -8.95 20.68 -5.82
C CYS A 297 -9.66 21.69 -6.74
N LEU A 298 -9.16 22.93 -6.79
CA LEU A 298 -9.70 23.96 -7.68
C LEU A 298 -9.49 23.62 -9.16
N ARG A 299 -8.39 22.96 -9.53
CA ARG A 299 -8.14 22.49 -10.90
C ARG A 299 -9.11 21.40 -11.32
N VAL A 300 -9.40 20.44 -10.44
CA VAL A 300 -10.44 19.42 -10.69
C VAL A 300 -11.79 20.11 -10.88
N LEU A 301 -12.19 21.02 -9.97
CA LEU A 301 -13.43 21.77 -10.10
C LEU A 301 -13.51 22.57 -11.40
N GLN A 302 -12.44 23.28 -11.76
CA GLN A 302 -12.37 24.08 -12.98
C GLN A 302 -12.58 23.24 -14.23
N SER A 303 -12.07 22.00 -14.25
CA SER A 303 -12.32 21.05 -15.33
C SER A 303 -13.76 20.55 -15.31
N MET A 304 -14.30 20.20 -14.13
CA MET A 304 -15.68 19.71 -13.99
C MET A 304 -16.74 20.76 -14.35
N THR A 305 -16.48 22.05 -14.09
CA THR A 305 -17.40 23.16 -14.40
C THR A 305 -17.24 23.71 -15.82
N TYR A 306 -16.19 23.30 -16.55
CA TYR A 306 -15.97 23.78 -17.90
C TYR A 306 -17.06 23.28 -18.87
N GLY A 307 -17.82 24.20 -19.46
CA GLY A 307 -18.87 23.87 -20.42
C GLY A 307 -20.01 23.03 -19.82
N LEU A 308 -20.21 23.10 -18.50
CA LEU A 308 -21.23 22.32 -17.81
C LEU A 308 -22.62 22.84 -18.16
N MET A 309 -23.45 21.98 -18.78
CA MET A 309 -24.81 22.32 -19.21
C MET A 309 -25.90 21.48 -18.52
N ASN A 310 -25.54 20.39 -17.83
CA ASN A 310 -26.52 19.49 -17.23
C ASN A 310 -27.09 20.10 -15.93
N PRO A 311 -28.40 20.42 -15.86
CA PRO A 311 -28.98 21.08 -14.69
C PRO A 311 -28.83 20.29 -13.39
N LYS A 312 -28.89 18.95 -13.46
CA LYS A 312 -28.71 18.07 -12.29
C LYS A 312 -27.33 18.28 -11.65
N TYR A 313 -26.28 18.31 -12.48
CA TYR A 313 -24.90 18.46 -12.00
C TYR A 313 -24.59 19.88 -11.54
N ILE A 314 -25.16 20.89 -12.21
CA ILE A 314 -25.01 22.30 -11.81
C ILE A 314 -25.65 22.51 -10.43
N GLN A 315 -26.85 21.99 -10.22
CA GLN A 315 -27.53 22.06 -8.92
C GLN A 315 -26.75 21.31 -7.83
N ASP A 316 -26.25 20.10 -8.15
CA ASP A 316 -25.47 19.30 -7.21
C ASP A 316 -24.19 20.02 -6.75
N LEU A 317 -23.43 20.59 -7.68
CA LEU A 317 -22.23 21.38 -7.35
C LEU A 317 -22.57 22.63 -6.54
N THR A 318 -23.66 23.31 -6.90
CA THR A 318 -24.11 24.51 -6.18
C THR A 318 -24.47 24.21 -4.73
N ASN A 319 -25.10 23.07 -4.47
CA ASN A 319 -25.53 22.66 -3.14
C ASN A 319 -24.38 22.11 -2.29
N THR A 320 -23.41 21.46 -2.94
CA THR A 320 -22.34 20.72 -2.25
C THR A 320 -21.13 21.62 -1.93
N LEU A 321 -20.68 22.44 -2.88
CA LEU A 321 -19.38 23.11 -2.79
C LEU A 321 -19.37 24.28 -1.79
N PRO A 322 -18.22 24.59 -1.18
CA PRO A 322 -18.09 25.70 -0.23
C PRO A 322 -17.86 27.01 -1.00
N ILE A 323 -18.89 27.52 -1.68
CA ILE A 323 -18.80 28.68 -2.59
C ILE A 323 -18.15 29.90 -1.93
N SER A 324 -18.54 30.25 -0.70
CA SER A 324 -17.96 31.37 0.04
C SER A 324 -16.45 31.22 0.27
N ARG A 325 -15.98 29.99 0.50
CA ARG A 325 -14.55 29.70 0.66
C ARG A 325 -13.80 29.85 -0.66
N ILE A 326 -14.37 29.37 -1.76
CA ILE A 326 -13.79 29.54 -3.10
C ILE A 326 -13.73 31.03 -3.47
N GLU A 327 -14.75 31.82 -3.14
CA GLU A 327 -14.76 33.28 -3.31
C GLU A 327 -13.66 33.95 -2.48
N ASN A 328 -13.46 33.55 -1.23
CA ASN A 328 -12.35 34.06 -0.42
C ASN A 328 -10.98 33.77 -1.07
N ILE A 329 -10.78 32.56 -1.60
CA ILE A 329 -9.55 32.21 -2.34
C ILE A 329 -9.40 33.06 -3.60
N ALA A 330 -10.50 33.30 -4.34
CA ALA A 330 -10.52 34.16 -5.51
C ALA A 330 -10.08 35.60 -5.19
N THR A 331 -10.36 36.11 -3.99
CA THR A 331 -9.92 37.44 -3.55
C THR A 331 -8.49 37.50 -3.00
N SER A 332 -7.82 36.36 -2.83
CA SER A 332 -6.46 36.32 -2.27
C SER A 332 -5.39 36.82 -3.27
N ASN A 333 -4.24 37.27 -2.74
CA ASN A 333 -3.09 37.74 -3.54
C ASN A 333 -2.30 36.61 -4.26
N LYS A 334 -2.77 35.36 -4.20
CA LYS A 334 -2.10 34.21 -4.84
C LYS A 334 -2.56 34.10 -6.30
N ASN A 335 -1.77 34.63 -7.23
CA ASN A 335 -2.19 34.83 -8.63
C ASN A 335 -2.79 33.58 -9.29
N GLU A 336 -2.13 32.42 -9.22
CA GLU A 336 -2.60 31.20 -9.92
C GLU A 336 -3.81 30.58 -9.24
N MET A 337 -3.79 30.46 -7.91
CA MET A 337 -4.90 29.89 -7.13
C MET A 337 -6.15 30.79 -7.19
N SER A 338 -5.96 32.11 -7.09
CA SER A 338 -7.01 33.11 -7.29
C SER A 338 -7.62 33.01 -8.68
N ALA A 339 -6.80 32.86 -9.73
CA ALA A 339 -7.28 32.70 -11.10
C ALA A 339 -8.14 31.44 -11.28
N ALA A 340 -7.68 30.29 -10.75
CA ALA A 340 -8.45 29.04 -10.79
C ALA A 340 -9.80 29.19 -10.06
N ALA A 341 -9.80 29.75 -8.85
CA ALA A 341 -11.03 29.98 -8.08
C ALA A 341 -12.00 30.93 -8.78
N LYS A 342 -11.52 32.05 -9.34
CA LYS A 342 -12.33 32.97 -10.15
C LYS A 342 -12.98 32.27 -11.33
N GLN A 343 -12.23 31.41 -12.02
CA GLN A 343 -12.73 30.67 -13.17
C GLN A 343 -13.83 29.68 -12.78
N VAL A 344 -13.66 28.94 -11.68
CA VAL A 344 -14.69 28.02 -11.14
C VAL A 344 -15.98 28.78 -10.84
N ILE A 345 -15.90 29.89 -10.10
CA ILE A 345 -17.08 30.70 -9.74
C ILE A 345 -17.76 31.27 -10.99
N LYS A 346 -16.99 31.80 -11.93
CA LYS A 346 -17.52 32.33 -13.19
C LYS A 346 -18.27 31.25 -13.96
N GLN A 347 -17.65 30.09 -14.18
CA GLN A 347 -18.26 28.98 -14.91
C GLN A 347 -19.54 28.50 -14.25
N LEU A 348 -19.53 28.30 -12.93
CA LEU A 348 -20.72 27.84 -12.21
C LEU A 348 -21.88 28.85 -12.31
N ARG A 349 -21.60 30.15 -12.16
CA ARG A 349 -22.62 31.21 -12.29
C ARG A 349 -23.15 31.32 -13.72
N ASP A 350 -22.30 31.19 -14.73
CA ASP A 350 -22.70 31.23 -16.13
C ASP A 350 -23.60 30.01 -16.46
N SER A 351 -23.22 28.82 -15.99
CA SER A 351 -24.03 27.59 -16.09
C SER A 351 -25.38 27.71 -15.38
N GLN A 352 -25.44 28.33 -14.19
CA GLN A 352 -26.70 28.57 -13.49
C GLN A 352 -27.64 29.50 -14.26
N LYS A 353 -27.12 30.59 -14.85
CA LYS A 353 -27.92 31.52 -15.66
C LYS A 353 -28.55 30.83 -16.86
N LEU A 354 -27.79 29.96 -17.53
CA LEU A 354 -28.28 29.21 -18.69
C LEU A 354 -29.47 28.29 -18.35
N ILE A 355 -29.53 27.73 -17.12
CA ILE A 355 -30.69 26.96 -16.66
C ILE A 355 -31.91 27.86 -16.46
N HIS A 356 -31.74 29.07 -15.91
CA HIS A 356 -32.87 29.96 -15.63
C HIS A 356 -33.45 30.62 -16.90
N MET A 357 -32.75 30.54 -18.03
CA MET A 357 -33.19 31.09 -19.32
C MET A 357 -33.86 30.05 -20.24
N ASN A 358 -33.75 28.76 -19.92
CA ASN A 358 -34.37 27.63 -20.64
C ASN A 358 -35.50 27.03 -19.79
#